data_AF-A0A933XVH5-F1
#
_entry.id   AF-A0A933XVH5-F1
#
_cell.length_a   1.000
_cell.length_b   1.000
_cell.length_c   1.000
_cell.angle_alpha   90.00
_cell.angle_beta   90.00
_cell.angle_gamma   90.00
#
_symmetry.space_group_name_H-M   'P 1'
#
loop_
_entity.id
_entity.type
_entity.pdbx_description
1 polymer ?
#
loop_
_entity_poly.entity_id
_entity_poly.type
_entity_poly.pdbx_seq_one_letter_code
_entity_poly.pdbx_strand_id
1 'polypeptide(L)'
;MPMGEDTFFKKENSTKLIVFIHGINGDPVGTWTNYRTRFFWPEELKLVEDNQPDDALALLSAREAAEDRAVQKTAQTRFAKAQVYELKLDYPNALKYYETAVRLDPGNANYLNQTGLILDTLGQYGKAIGYFEKALASDLKTFGPEHPDVATDWINLGGAWHSKGDYGKAIEYYQKARAVFQKANLPHYLNIVEGGLKKAREAQAAREAGNP
;
A
#
# COMPACT_ATOMS: atom_id res chain seq x y z
N MET A 1 17.83 22.16 33.81
CA MET A 1 18.85 21.83 34.82
C MET A 1 20.05 21.28 34.08
N PRO A 2 21.30 21.68 34.40
CA PRO A 2 22.47 21.07 33.76
C PRO A 2 22.49 19.59 34.16
N MET A 3 22.62 18.69 33.19
CA MET A 3 22.72 17.25 33.47
C MET A 3 24.01 16.99 34.25
N GLY A 4 23.88 16.42 35.45
CA GLY A 4 24.99 16.14 36.37
C GLY A 4 25.97 15.10 35.83
N GLU A 5 27.20 15.17 36.35
CA GLU A 5 28.48 14.65 35.84
C GLU A 5 28.63 13.13 35.63
N ASP A 6 27.59 12.30 35.73
CA ASP A 6 27.72 10.83 35.64
C ASP A 6 26.99 10.24 34.42
N THR A 7 27.34 10.71 33.21
CA THR A 7 26.87 10.11 31.95
C THR A 7 27.96 9.24 31.33
N PHE A 8 27.70 7.93 31.20
CA PHE A 8 28.64 6.99 30.58
C PHE A 8 28.25 6.72 29.12
N PHE A 9 29.22 6.85 28.22
CA PHE A 9 29.04 6.66 26.78
C PHE A 9 29.72 5.37 26.31
N LYS A 10 28.98 4.51 25.61
CA LYS A 10 29.54 3.36 24.89
C LYS A 10 29.18 3.46 23.42
N LYS A 11 30.19 3.65 22.57
CA LYS A 11 30.01 3.68 21.11
C LYS A 11 29.96 2.25 20.60
N GLU A 12 28.80 1.81 20.12
CA GLU A 12 28.62 0.41 19.69
C GLU A 12 28.72 0.23 18.18
N ASN A 13 28.46 1.26 17.35
CA ASN A 13 28.73 1.27 15.90
C ASN A 13 28.72 2.71 15.31
N SER A 14 29.08 2.89 14.04
CA SER A 14 29.19 4.20 13.36
C SER A 14 27.88 4.99 13.22
N THR A 15 26.74 4.36 13.53
CA THR A 15 25.40 4.93 13.32
C THR A 15 24.64 5.24 14.61
N LYS A 16 24.89 4.58 15.75
CA LYS A 16 24.17 4.87 17.00
C LYS A 16 25.10 4.92 18.21
N LEU A 17 24.83 5.85 19.12
CA LEU A 17 25.48 5.97 20.42
C LEU A 17 24.55 5.46 21.52
N ILE A 18 25.10 4.70 22.46
CA ILE A 18 24.41 4.28 23.68
C ILE A 18 24.82 5.23 24.79
N VAL A 19 23.82 5.84 25.41
CA VAL A 19 23.98 6.76 26.53
C VAL A 19 23.28 6.16 27.75
N PHE A 20 24.02 6.04 28.85
CA PHE A 20 23.47 5.68 30.16
C PHE A 20 23.28 6.94 30.99
N ILE A 21 22.02 7.28 31.28
CA ILE A 21 21.69 8.44 32.12
C ILE A 21 21.27 7.94 33.51
N HIS A 22 21.87 8.54 34.54
CA HIS A 22 21.47 8.34 35.93
C HIS A 22 20.23 9.18 36.25
N GLY A 23 19.12 8.55 36.64
CA GLY A 23 17.92 9.27 37.06
C GLY A 23 17.96 9.61 38.54
N ILE A 24 17.90 10.90 38.91
CA ILE A 24 17.57 11.32 40.29
C ILE A 24 16.05 11.31 40.39
N ASN A 25 15.48 10.30 41.05
CA ASN A 25 14.07 10.35 41.45
C ASN A 25 13.96 11.04 42.81
N GLY A 26 13.02 11.96 42.94
CA GLY A 26 12.70 12.71 44.16
C GLY A 26 12.08 11.86 45.27
N ASP A 27 12.76 10.79 45.69
CA ASP A 27 12.41 9.99 46.85
C ASP A 27 13.47 10.24 47.95
N PRO A 28 13.11 10.76 49.14
CA PRO A 28 14.09 11.20 50.14
C PRO A 28 14.94 10.07 50.74
N VAL A 29 14.66 8.82 50.39
CA VAL A 29 15.25 7.62 51.02
C VAL A 29 16.33 6.92 50.19
N GLY A 30 16.64 7.38 48.97
CA GLY A 30 17.94 7.12 48.33
C GLY A 30 18.32 5.66 48.02
N THR A 31 17.39 4.75 47.70
CA THR A 31 17.72 3.30 47.54
C THR A 31 17.51 2.68 46.16
N TRP A 32 17.28 3.46 45.09
CA TRP A 32 17.21 2.88 43.73
C TRP A 32 17.88 3.76 42.68
N THR A 33 19.05 3.34 42.20
CA THR A 33 19.69 3.91 41.01
C THR A 33 19.15 3.21 39.76
N ASN A 34 18.13 3.79 39.14
CA ASN A 34 17.60 3.29 37.87
C ASN A 34 18.37 3.92 36.70
N TYR A 35 19.14 3.09 35.99
CA TYR A 35 19.75 3.47 34.72
C TYR A 35 18.69 3.38 33.63
N ARG A 36 18.48 4.47 32.88
CA ARG A 36 17.76 4.40 31.60
C ARG A 36 18.77 4.40 30.47
N THR A 37 18.80 3.30 29.72
CA THR A 37 19.53 3.21 28.46
C THR A 37 18.77 4.01 27.40
N ARG A 38 19.47 4.92 26.72
CA ARG A 38 18.93 5.65 25.56
C ARG A 38 19.83 5.47 24.35
N PHE A 39 19.21 5.42 23.18
CA PHE A 39 19.89 5.31 21.89
C PHE A 39 19.68 6.61 21.14
N PHE A 40 20.78 7.26 20.76
CA PHE A 40 20.74 8.49 19.98
C PHE A 40 21.62 8.35 18.75
N TRP A 41 21.23 9.02 17.67
CA TRP A 41 22.17 9.33 16.60
C TRP A 41 23.06 10.51 17.03
N PRO A 42 24.31 10.63 16.53
CA PRO A 42 25.24 11.66 17.00
C PRO A 42 24.70 13.10 16.91
N GLU A 43 23.96 13.43 15.85
CA GLU A 43 23.38 14.77 15.64
C GLU A 43 22.26 15.07 16.65
N GLU A 44 21.40 14.09 16.95
CA GLU A 44 20.33 14.23 17.94
C GLU A 44 20.89 14.33 19.35
N LEU A 45 21.92 13.53 19.67
CA LEU A 45 22.55 13.57 20.97
C LEU A 45 23.06 14.97 21.29
N LYS A 46 23.73 15.61 20.32
CA LYS A 46 24.23 16.98 20.47
C LYS A 46 23.10 17.97 20.79
N LEU A 47 21.98 17.90 20.06
CA LEU A 47 20.81 18.76 20.32
C LEU A 47 20.19 18.52 21.69
N VAL A 48 20.15 17.27 22.15
CA VAL A 48 19.67 16.94 23.50
C VAL A 48 20.63 17.46 24.58
N GLU A 49 21.95 17.34 24.37
CA GLU A 49 22.98 17.89 25.26
C GLU A 49 22.91 19.42 25.34
N ASP A 50 22.64 20.08 24.22
CA ASP A 50 22.45 21.54 24.12
C ASP A 50 21.09 22.01 24.67
N ASN A 51 20.30 21.12 25.29
CA ASN A 51 18.96 21.38 25.85
C ASN A 51 17.96 21.89 24.79
N GLN A 52 18.05 21.36 23.55
CA GLN A 52 17.18 21.65 22.40
C GLN A 52 16.37 20.40 21.97
N PRO A 53 15.46 19.88 22.80
CA PRO A 53 14.72 18.66 22.50
C PRO A 53 13.75 18.79 21.32
N ASP A 54 13.15 19.96 21.10
CA ASP A 54 12.21 20.18 20.00
C ASP A 54 12.93 20.12 18.63
N ASP A 55 14.14 20.67 18.53
CA ASP A 55 14.98 20.59 17.33
C ASP A 55 15.41 19.14 17.05
N ALA A 56 15.71 18.36 18.11
CA ALA A 56 16.02 16.93 17.96
C ALA A 56 14.81 16.13 17.44
N LEU A 57 13.60 16.42 17.91
CA LEU A 57 12.35 15.81 17.42
C LEU A 57 12.05 16.20 15.97
N ALA A 58 12.30 17.46 15.60
CA ALA A 58 12.16 17.92 14.22
C ALA A 58 13.14 17.20 13.27
N LEU A 59 14.39 17.00 13.70
CA LEU A 59 15.39 16.24 12.94
C LEU A 59 14.96 14.78 12.74
N LEU A 60 14.47 14.13 13.79
CA LEU A 60 13.94 12.77 13.72
C LEU A 60 12.75 12.67 12.76
N SER A 61 11.81 13.61 12.85
CA SER A 61 10.64 13.67 11.96
C SER A 61 11.06 13.86 10.50
N ALA A 62 12.09 14.66 10.24
CA ALA A 62 12.65 14.83 8.90
C ALA A 62 13.31 13.55 8.37
N ARG A 63 13.98 12.77 9.25
CA ARG A 63 14.57 11.47 8.90
C ARG A 63 13.48 10.44 8.60
N GLU A 64 12.47 10.31 9.45
CA GLU A 64 11.31 9.44 9.20
C GLU A 64 10.66 9.76 7.85
N ALA A 65 10.39 11.04 7.58
CA ALA A 65 9.85 11.46 6.29
C ALA A 65 10.80 11.17 5.10
N ALA A 66 12.12 11.18 5.30
CA ALA A 66 13.08 10.81 4.27
C ALA A 66 13.09 9.29 4.00
N GLU A 67 12.99 8.48 5.05
CA GLU A 67 12.89 7.02 4.97
C GLU A 67 11.58 6.61 4.29
N ASP A 68 10.45 7.20 4.66
CA ASP A 68 9.15 6.98 4.01
C ASP A 68 9.21 7.32 2.51
N ARG A 69 9.82 8.47 2.15
CA ARG A 69 10.05 8.84 0.75
C ARG A 69 10.94 7.84 0.02
N ALA A 70 11.94 7.26 0.68
CA ALA A 70 12.81 6.24 0.10
C ALA A 70 12.05 4.92 -0.14
N VAL A 71 11.17 4.51 0.78
CA VAL A 71 10.28 3.36 0.62
C VAL A 71 9.33 3.57 -0.56
N GLN A 72 8.69 4.74 -0.66
CA GLN A 72 7.81 5.09 -1.78
C GLN A 72 8.53 5.05 -3.13
N LYS A 73 9.72 5.67 -3.22
CA LYS A 73 10.56 5.61 -4.44
C LYS A 73 10.94 4.17 -4.80
N THR A 74 11.22 3.34 -3.79
CA THR A 74 11.51 1.93 -4.00
C THR A 74 10.29 1.20 -4.56
N ALA A 75 9.10 1.44 -4.01
CA ALA A 75 7.84 0.86 -4.51
C ALA A 75 7.60 1.23 -5.99
N GLN A 76 7.74 2.51 -6.34
CA GLN A 76 7.63 3.02 -7.71
C GLN A 76 8.64 2.34 -8.66
N THR A 77 9.89 2.17 -8.20
CA THR A 77 10.93 1.50 -9.00
C THR A 77 10.59 0.04 -9.25
N ARG A 78 10.05 -0.67 -8.25
CA ARG A 78 9.60 -2.07 -8.39
C ARG A 78 8.43 -2.16 -9.36
N PHE A 79 7.47 -1.26 -9.25
CA PHE A 79 6.33 -1.18 -10.15
C PHE A 79 6.76 -0.93 -11.60
N ALA A 80 7.62 0.07 -11.85
CA ALA A 80 8.16 0.33 -13.19
C ALA A 80 8.94 -0.88 -13.74
N LYS A 81 9.71 -1.56 -12.90
CA LYS A 81 10.42 -2.79 -13.30
C LYS A 81 9.45 -3.91 -13.66
N ALA A 82 8.33 -4.05 -12.94
CA ALA A 82 7.29 -5.02 -13.25
C ALA A 82 6.68 -4.77 -14.64
N GLN A 83 6.37 -3.52 -14.97
CA GLN A 83 5.87 -3.13 -16.30
C GLN A 83 6.84 -3.51 -17.42
N VAL A 84 8.15 -3.37 -17.19
CA VAL A 84 9.15 -3.81 -18.19
C VAL A 84 9.12 -5.33 -18.38
N TYR A 85 8.94 -6.13 -17.32
CA TYR A 85 8.78 -7.58 -17.48
C TYR A 85 7.46 -7.96 -18.16
N GLU A 86 6.39 -7.23 -17.89
CA GLU A 86 5.09 -7.40 -18.56
C GLU A 86 5.20 -7.14 -20.06
N LEU A 87 5.89 -6.06 -20.48
CA LEU A 87 6.18 -5.80 -21.90
C LEU A 87 7.01 -6.90 -22.57
N LYS A 88 7.84 -7.60 -21.78
CA LYS A 88 8.60 -8.77 -22.24
C LYS A 88 7.79 -10.07 -22.19
N LEU A 89 6.51 -10.00 -21.81
CA LEU A 89 5.61 -11.14 -21.61
C LEU A 89 6.11 -12.14 -20.53
N ASP A 90 6.98 -11.69 -19.63
CA ASP A 90 7.49 -12.45 -18.50
C ASP A 90 6.61 -12.20 -17.27
N TYR A 91 5.39 -12.73 -17.35
CA TYR A 91 4.36 -12.52 -16.32
C TYR A 91 4.75 -13.02 -14.92
N PRO A 92 5.49 -14.12 -14.72
CA PRO A 92 5.95 -14.53 -13.39
C PRO A 92 6.89 -13.51 -12.73
N ASN A 93 7.83 -12.94 -13.49
CA ASN A 93 8.68 -11.87 -12.96
C ASN A 93 7.90 -10.57 -12.76
N ALA A 94 7.03 -10.20 -13.70
CA ALA A 94 6.16 -9.03 -13.55
C ALA A 94 5.36 -9.12 -12.24
N LEU A 95 4.68 -10.26 -12.00
CA LEU A 95 3.92 -10.52 -10.79
C LEU A 95 4.77 -10.36 -9.54
N LYS A 96 5.96 -10.98 -9.49
CA LYS A 96 6.88 -10.86 -8.36
C LYS A 96 7.19 -9.39 -8.03
N TYR A 97 7.46 -8.56 -9.03
CA TYR A 97 7.78 -7.16 -8.79
C TYR A 97 6.55 -6.32 -8.43
N TYR A 98 5.39 -6.58 -9.02
CA TYR A 98 4.13 -5.94 -8.63
C TYR A 98 3.77 -6.26 -7.17
N GLU A 99 3.87 -7.53 -6.74
CA GLU A 99 3.63 -7.91 -5.35
C GLU A 99 4.62 -7.24 -4.38
N THR A 100 5.88 -7.04 -4.79
CA THR A 100 6.82 -6.28 -3.96
C THR A 100 6.46 -4.80 -3.85
N ALA A 101 5.89 -4.19 -4.90
CA ALA A 101 5.41 -2.81 -4.85
C ALA A 101 4.20 -2.70 -3.91
N VAL A 102 3.23 -3.61 -4.02
CA VAL A 102 2.08 -3.69 -3.10
C VAL A 102 2.53 -3.88 -1.65
N ARG A 103 3.54 -4.71 -1.39
CA ARG A 103 4.03 -4.91 -0.02
C ARG A 103 4.64 -3.63 0.58
N LEU A 104 5.22 -2.76 -0.24
CA LEU A 104 5.81 -1.50 0.20
C LEU A 104 4.76 -0.38 0.34
N ASP A 105 3.70 -0.42 -0.48
CA ASP A 105 2.58 0.52 -0.43
C ASP A 105 1.25 -0.23 -0.63
N PRO A 106 0.72 -0.87 0.43
CA PRO A 106 -0.44 -1.77 0.32
C PRO A 106 -1.77 -1.05 0.09
N GLY A 107 -1.79 0.28 0.24
CA GLY A 107 -2.97 1.11 -0.03
C GLY A 107 -3.02 1.61 -1.47
N ASN A 108 -1.99 1.38 -2.29
CA ASN A 108 -1.95 1.91 -3.64
C ASN A 108 -2.86 1.13 -4.58
N ALA A 109 -4.02 1.70 -4.91
CA ALA A 109 -5.00 1.05 -5.78
C ALA A 109 -4.43 0.69 -7.16
N ASN A 110 -3.54 1.50 -7.72
CA ASN A 110 -2.90 1.21 -9.01
C ASN A 110 -2.04 -0.05 -8.93
N TYR A 111 -1.21 -0.19 -7.88
CA TYR A 111 -0.38 -1.38 -7.69
C TYR A 111 -1.21 -2.64 -7.48
N LEU A 112 -2.30 -2.52 -6.71
CA LEU A 112 -3.25 -3.60 -6.47
C LEU A 112 -3.94 -4.04 -7.78
N ASN A 113 -4.45 -3.08 -8.55
CA ASN A 113 -5.11 -3.34 -9.83
C ASN A 113 -4.18 -4.03 -10.84
N GLN A 114 -2.97 -3.52 -11.03
CA GLN A 114 -2.01 -4.16 -11.95
C GLN A 114 -1.65 -5.58 -11.50
N THR A 115 -1.48 -5.80 -10.19
CA THR A 115 -1.23 -7.15 -9.66
C THR A 115 -2.41 -8.09 -9.97
N GLY A 116 -3.64 -7.59 -9.79
CA GLY A 116 -4.86 -8.32 -10.13
C GLY A 116 -4.95 -8.70 -11.62
N LEU A 117 -4.61 -7.76 -12.53
CA LEU A 117 -4.63 -8.01 -13.97
C LEU A 117 -3.62 -9.09 -14.40
N ILE A 118 -2.40 -9.06 -13.86
CA ILE A 118 -1.41 -10.11 -14.13
C ILE A 118 -1.88 -11.47 -13.61
N LEU A 119 -2.50 -11.52 -12.42
CA LEU A 119 -3.04 -12.76 -11.88
C LEU A 119 -4.20 -13.31 -12.72
N ASP A 120 -5.08 -12.44 -13.22
CA ASP A 120 -6.17 -12.83 -14.13
C ASP A 120 -5.61 -13.42 -15.43
N THR A 121 -4.59 -12.77 -15.99
CA THR A 121 -3.87 -13.24 -17.20
C THR A 121 -3.22 -14.62 -16.98
N LEU A 122 -2.71 -14.88 -15.77
CA LEU A 122 -2.14 -16.16 -15.37
C LEU A 122 -3.18 -17.21 -14.96
N GLY A 123 -4.48 -16.93 -15.09
CA GLY A 123 -5.56 -17.84 -14.71
C GLY A 123 -5.79 -17.97 -13.20
N GLN A 124 -5.14 -17.13 -12.38
CA GLN A 124 -5.27 -17.12 -10.92
C GLN A 124 -6.43 -16.23 -10.46
N TYR A 125 -7.62 -16.46 -11.01
CA TYR A 125 -8.80 -15.58 -10.87
C TYR A 125 -9.19 -15.29 -9.41
N GLY A 126 -9.11 -16.29 -8.54
CA GLY A 126 -9.43 -16.11 -7.11
C GLY A 126 -8.50 -15.11 -6.41
N LYS A 127 -7.21 -15.12 -6.76
CA LYS A 127 -6.26 -14.13 -6.24
C LYS A 127 -6.46 -12.77 -6.89
N ALA A 128 -6.72 -12.74 -8.20
CA ALA A 128 -7.01 -11.50 -8.93
C ALA A 128 -8.18 -10.73 -8.29
N ILE A 129 -9.30 -11.42 -8.03
CA ILE A 129 -10.46 -10.86 -7.34
C ILE A 129 -10.05 -10.25 -5.99
N GLY A 130 -9.27 -10.96 -5.18
CA GLY A 130 -8.83 -10.45 -3.88
C GLY A 130 -7.93 -9.20 -3.96
N TYR A 131 -7.17 -9.02 -5.05
CA TYR A 131 -6.43 -7.78 -5.28
C TYR A 131 -7.35 -6.64 -5.74
N PHE A 132 -8.29 -6.91 -6.64
CA PHE A 132 -9.27 -5.91 -7.09
C PHE A 132 -10.20 -5.46 -5.96
N GLU A 133 -10.60 -6.34 -5.04
CA GLU A 133 -11.39 -5.96 -3.85
C GLU A 133 -10.62 -5.02 -2.92
N LYS A 134 -9.29 -5.22 -2.78
CA LYS A 134 -8.44 -4.30 -2.01
C LYS A 134 -8.28 -2.95 -2.71
N ALA A 135 -8.13 -2.95 -4.04
CA ALA A 135 -8.06 -1.71 -4.83
C ALA A 135 -9.35 -0.91 -4.65
N LEU A 136 -10.50 -1.58 -4.84
CA LEU A 136 -11.83 -1.02 -4.62
C LEU A 136 -11.99 -0.43 -3.21
N ALA A 137 -11.55 -1.13 -2.18
CA ALA A 137 -11.64 -0.62 -0.80
C ALA A 137 -10.79 0.65 -0.61
N SER A 138 -9.64 0.74 -1.27
CA SER A 138 -8.77 1.93 -1.21
C SER A 138 -9.38 3.12 -1.94
N ASP A 139 -9.87 2.92 -3.17
CA ASP A 139 -10.44 4.00 -3.98
C ASP A 139 -11.81 4.45 -3.45
N LEU A 140 -12.61 3.55 -2.86
CA LEU A 140 -13.81 3.93 -2.14
C LEU A 140 -13.51 4.85 -0.96
N LYS A 141 -12.43 4.57 -0.21
CA LYS A 141 -12.02 5.41 0.92
C LYS A 141 -11.49 6.78 0.45
N THR A 142 -10.81 6.81 -0.69
CA THR A 142 -10.13 8.01 -1.19
C THR A 142 -11.09 8.94 -1.93
N PHE A 143 -11.97 8.39 -2.77
CA PHE A 143 -12.79 9.17 -3.70
C PHE A 143 -14.30 9.05 -3.48
N GLY A 144 -14.75 7.97 -2.83
CA GLY A 144 -16.17 7.65 -2.67
C GLY A 144 -16.77 6.89 -3.87
N PRO A 145 -18.01 6.37 -3.72
CA PRO A 145 -18.59 5.37 -4.63
C PRO A 145 -18.97 5.89 -6.02
N GLU A 146 -19.03 7.21 -6.22
CA GLU A 146 -19.40 7.81 -7.51
C GLU A 146 -18.19 8.19 -8.36
N HIS A 147 -16.97 7.88 -7.92
CA HIS A 147 -15.76 8.24 -8.64
C HIS A 147 -15.49 7.29 -9.82
N PRO A 148 -15.04 7.79 -10.99
CA PRO A 148 -14.69 6.96 -12.14
C PRO A 148 -13.64 5.86 -11.86
N ASP A 149 -12.71 6.10 -10.93
CA ASP A 149 -11.68 5.10 -10.55
C ASP A 149 -12.33 3.90 -9.82
N VAL A 150 -13.26 4.16 -8.90
CA VAL A 150 -14.07 3.11 -8.24
C VAL A 150 -14.89 2.32 -9.27
N ALA A 151 -15.42 3.00 -10.29
CA ALA A 151 -16.13 2.33 -11.37
C ALA A 151 -15.19 1.47 -12.25
N THR A 152 -13.93 1.85 -12.39
CA THR A 152 -12.90 1.06 -13.06
C THR A 152 -12.56 -0.21 -12.26
N ASP A 153 -12.50 -0.14 -10.94
CA ASP A 153 -12.33 -1.33 -10.09
C ASP A 153 -13.48 -2.32 -10.24
N TRP A 154 -14.71 -1.82 -10.35
CA TRP A 154 -15.87 -2.66 -10.64
C TRP A 154 -15.80 -3.30 -12.04
N ILE A 155 -15.26 -2.62 -13.06
CA ILE A 155 -14.98 -3.26 -14.35
C ILE A 155 -14.00 -4.41 -14.19
N ASN A 156 -12.91 -4.21 -13.45
CA ASN A 156 -11.88 -5.23 -13.22
C ASN A 156 -12.45 -6.45 -12.48
N LEU A 157 -13.25 -6.22 -11.43
CA LEU A 157 -13.97 -7.29 -10.72
C LEU A 157 -14.95 -8.01 -11.65
N GLY A 158 -15.71 -7.27 -12.46
CA GLY A 158 -16.62 -7.85 -13.45
C GLY A 158 -15.91 -8.80 -14.41
N GLY A 159 -14.74 -8.38 -14.91
CA GLY A 159 -13.87 -9.20 -15.77
C GLY A 159 -13.37 -10.45 -15.07
N ALA A 160 -12.83 -10.32 -13.85
CA ALA A 160 -12.28 -11.46 -13.11
C ALA A 160 -13.35 -12.49 -12.72
N TRP A 161 -14.55 -12.04 -12.34
CA TRP A 161 -15.68 -12.94 -12.07
C TRP A 161 -16.19 -13.64 -13.33
N HIS A 162 -16.19 -12.93 -14.47
CA HIS A 162 -16.48 -13.54 -15.77
C HIS A 162 -15.45 -14.64 -16.10
N SER A 163 -14.16 -14.36 -15.98
CA SER A 163 -13.09 -15.33 -16.21
C SER A 163 -13.18 -16.55 -15.28
N LYS A 164 -13.66 -16.35 -14.05
CA LYS A 164 -13.94 -17.41 -13.07
C LYS A 164 -15.21 -18.23 -13.37
N GLY A 165 -16.05 -17.77 -14.31
CA GLY A 165 -17.30 -18.44 -14.71
C GLY A 165 -18.52 -18.09 -13.84
N ASP A 166 -18.42 -17.09 -12.96
CA ASP A 166 -19.56 -16.55 -12.20
C ASP A 166 -20.11 -15.32 -12.92
N TYR A 167 -20.89 -15.57 -13.96
CA TYR A 167 -21.42 -14.53 -14.82
C TYR A 167 -22.45 -13.63 -14.13
N GLY A 168 -23.15 -14.13 -13.11
CA GLY A 168 -24.09 -13.35 -12.31
C GLY A 168 -23.38 -12.23 -11.55
N LYS A 169 -22.27 -12.56 -10.86
CA LYS A 169 -21.43 -11.54 -10.22
C LYS A 169 -20.79 -10.59 -11.21
N ALA A 170 -20.32 -11.10 -12.35
CA ALA A 170 -19.76 -10.26 -13.39
C ALA A 170 -20.75 -9.16 -13.83
N ILE A 171 -22.01 -9.55 -14.09
CA ILE A 171 -23.08 -8.63 -14.46
C ILE A 171 -23.35 -7.61 -13.37
N GLU A 172 -23.41 -8.02 -12.09
CA GLU A 172 -23.62 -7.10 -10.97
C GLU A 172 -22.57 -6.00 -10.93
N TYR A 173 -21.28 -6.35 -11.00
CA TYR A 173 -20.19 -5.37 -10.96
C TYR A 173 -20.20 -4.47 -12.20
N TYR A 174 -20.41 -5.00 -13.40
CA TYR A 174 -20.53 -4.17 -14.58
C TYR A 174 -21.72 -3.20 -14.50
N GLN A 175 -22.85 -3.59 -13.91
CA GLN A 175 -23.98 -2.68 -13.70
C GLN A 175 -23.65 -1.54 -12.73
N LYS A 176 -22.89 -1.81 -11.66
CA LYS A 176 -22.40 -0.77 -10.74
C LYS A 176 -21.50 0.23 -11.47
N ALA A 177 -20.54 -0.26 -12.25
CA ALA A 177 -19.67 0.59 -13.08
C ALA A 177 -20.47 1.45 -14.05
N ARG A 178 -21.46 0.85 -14.73
CA ARG A 178 -22.32 1.55 -15.69
C ARG A 178 -23.03 2.74 -15.07
N ALA A 179 -23.61 2.56 -13.88
CA ALA A 179 -24.38 3.61 -13.22
C ALA A 179 -23.52 4.86 -12.97
N VAL A 180 -22.27 4.67 -12.53
CA VAL A 180 -21.33 5.78 -12.29
C VAL A 180 -20.92 6.44 -13.60
N PHE A 181 -20.49 5.69 -14.60
CA PHE A 181 -20.05 6.28 -15.88
C PHE A 181 -21.19 6.99 -16.63
N GLN A 182 -22.42 6.49 -16.50
CA GLN A 182 -23.60 7.15 -17.07
C GLN A 182 -23.86 8.49 -16.36
N LYS A 183 -23.80 8.52 -15.02
CA LYS A 183 -23.97 9.75 -14.23
C LYS A 183 -22.86 10.77 -14.51
N ALA A 184 -21.63 10.29 -14.68
CA ALA A 184 -20.46 11.12 -14.99
C ALA A 184 -20.39 11.56 -16.47
N ASN A 185 -21.32 11.11 -17.31
CA ASN A 185 -21.36 11.38 -18.76
C ASN A 185 -20.04 11.00 -19.47
N LEU A 186 -19.54 9.80 -19.19
CA LEU A 186 -18.27 9.26 -19.70
C LEU A 186 -18.50 8.14 -20.73
N PRO A 187 -18.85 8.48 -22.00
CA PRO A 187 -19.30 7.50 -22.99
C PRO A 187 -18.22 6.52 -23.43
N HIS A 188 -16.95 6.90 -23.35
CA HIS A 188 -15.84 5.99 -23.68
C HIS A 188 -15.82 4.77 -22.76
N TYR A 189 -16.04 4.98 -21.46
CA TYR A 189 -16.06 3.91 -20.46
C TYR A 189 -17.32 3.04 -20.56
N LEU A 190 -18.45 3.62 -20.98
CA LEU A 190 -19.70 2.87 -21.19
C LEU A 190 -19.54 1.78 -22.25
N ASN A 191 -18.76 2.00 -23.31
CA ASN A 191 -18.53 0.98 -24.34
C ASN A 191 -17.84 -0.28 -23.79
N ILE A 192 -16.88 -0.09 -22.88
CA ILE A 192 -16.17 -1.21 -22.22
C ILE A 192 -17.16 -1.98 -21.34
N VAL A 193 -17.96 -1.28 -20.55
CA VAL A 193 -18.94 -1.87 -19.64
C VAL A 193 -20.03 -2.64 -20.40
N GLU A 194 -20.58 -2.06 -21.47
CA GLU A 194 -21.61 -2.72 -22.28
C GLU A 194 -21.07 -3.95 -23.02
N GLY A 195 -19.82 -3.90 -23.48
CA GLY A 195 -19.13 -5.07 -24.03
C GLY A 195 -18.99 -6.20 -23.00
N GLY A 196 -18.60 -5.86 -21.77
CA GLY A 196 -18.53 -6.80 -20.64
C GLY A 196 -19.89 -7.40 -20.26
N LEU A 197 -20.92 -6.55 -20.14
CA LEU A 197 -22.29 -6.96 -19.85
C LEU A 197 -22.85 -7.91 -20.90
N LYS A 198 -22.62 -7.60 -22.18
CA LYS A 198 -23.08 -8.44 -23.28
C LYS A 198 -22.48 -9.85 -23.17
N LYS A 199 -21.15 -9.95 -23.06
CA LYS A 199 -20.45 -11.23 -22.94
C LYS A 199 -20.91 -12.03 -21.73
N ALA A 200 -21.03 -11.39 -20.56
CA ALA A 200 -21.46 -12.05 -19.35
C ALA A 200 -22.90 -12.57 -19.44
N ARG A 201 -23.82 -11.80 -20.03
CA ARG A 201 -25.22 -12.24 -20.25
C ARG A 201 -25.31 -13.39 -21.24
N GLU A 202 -24.56 -13.34 -22.33
CA GLU A 202 -24.51 -14.42 -23.32
C GLU A 202 -23.97 -15.71 -22.68
N ALA A 203 -22.88 -15.62 -21.91
CA ALA A 203 -22.31 -16.77 -21.22
C ALA A 203 -23.25 -17.33 -20.14
N GLN A 204 -23.96 -16.46 -19.41
CA GLN A 204 -24.98 -16.89 -18.46
C GLN A 204 -26.13 -17.62 -19.16
N ALA A 205 -26.66 -17.07 -20.24
CA ALA A 205 -27.76 -17.69 -20.99
C ALA A 205 -27.34 -19.04 -21.61
N ALA A 206 -26.13 -19.14 -22.15
CA ALA A 206 -25.58 -20.40 -22.66
C ALA A 206 -25.50 -21.48 -21.57
N ARG A 207 -25.02 -21.09 -20.38
CA ARG A 207 -24.94 -21.98 -19.21
C ARG A 207 -26.33 -22.46 -18.76
N GLU A 208 -27.32 -21.57 -18.73
CA GLU A 208 -28.70 -21.90 -18.37
C GLU A 208 -29.39 -22.78 -19.43
N ALA A 209 -29.04 -22.61 -20.70
CA ALA A 209 -29.51 -23.45 -21.80
C ALA A 209 -28.84 -24.84 -21.87
N GLY A 210 -27.86 -25.12 -20.99
CA GLY A 210 -27.12 -26.38 -20.99
C GLY A 210 -26.14 -26.53 -22.16
N ASN A 211 -25.75 -25.42 -22.80
CA ASN A 211 -24.79 -25.43 -23.90
C ASN A 211 -23.40 -25.09 -23.32
N PRO A 212 -22.46 -26.05 -23.26
CA PRO A 212 -21.14 -25.84 -22.66
C PRO A 212 -20.26 -24.88 -23.47
#